data_AF-A0A936D5Q3-F1
#
_entry.id   AF-A0A936D5Q3-F1
#
_cell.length_a   1.000
_cell.length_b   1.000
_cell.length_c   1.000
_cell.angle_alpha   90.00
_cell.angle_beta   90.00
_cell.angle_gamma   90.00
#
_symmetry.space_group_name_H-M   'P 1'
#
loop_
_entity.id
_entity.type
_entity.pdbx_description
1 polymer ?
#
loop_
_entity_poly.entity_id
_entity_poly.type
_entity_poly.pdbx_seq_one_letter_code
_entity_poly.pdbx_strand_id
1 'polypeptide(L)' 'MSVTAESTMDEVRRIADEIRVRIHLAGMDLKDAWAKLEPKVHEFEHKFEQVTAKAGTEIDGVVGKLREELQGLHERLFRS' A
#
# COMPACT_ATOMS: atom_id res chain seq x y z
N MET A 1 -8.82 -16.91 10.99
CA MET A 1 -7.90 -16.81 9.85
C MET A 1 -6.71 -16.00 10.33
N SER A 2 -5.54 -16.63 10.44
CA SER A 2 -4.31 -15.91 10.80
C SER A 2 -3.93 -15.07 9.59
N VAL A 3 -4.09 -13.75 9.70
CA VAL A 3 -3.50 -12.82 8.72
C VAL A 3 -1.99 -12.92 8.96
N THR A 4 -1.30 -13.72 8.16
CA THR A 4 0.16 -13.71 8.15
C THR A 4 0.62 -12.46 7.42
N ALA A 5 1.77 -11.91 7.84
CA ALA A 5 2.31 -10.66 7.29
C ALA A 5 2.43 -10.72 5.75
N GLU A 6 2.60 -11.92 5.20
CA GLU A 6 2.62 -12.28 3.78
C GLU A 6 1.33 -11.90 3.05
N SER A 7 0.16 -12.24 3.62
CA SER A 7 -1.14 -11.92 3.02
C SER A 7 -1.43 -10.42 3.05
N THR A 8 -0.99 -9.72 4.08
CA THR A 8 -1.13 -8.25 4.17
C THR A 8 -0.29 -7.55 3.11
N MET A 9 0.93 -8.02 2.87
CA MET A 9 1.79 -7.46 1.83
C MET A 9 1.22 -7.68 0.43
N ASP A 10 0.72 -8.88 0.14
CA ASP A 10 0.11 -9.19 -1.15
C ASP A 10 -1.08 -8.25 -1.45
N GLU A 11 -1.89 -7.96 -0.43
CA GLU A 11 -3.00 -7.02 -0.56
C GLU A 11 -2.54 -5.57 -0.79
N VAL A 12 -1.51 -5.12 -0.08
CA VAL A 12 -0.89 -3.78 -0.30
C VAL A 12 -0.35 -3.66 -1.72
N ARG A 13 0.38 -4.67 -2.21
CA ARG A 13 0.90 -4.71 -3.58
C ARG A 13 -0.22 -4.66 -4.61
N ARG A 14 -1.26 -5.46 -4.40
CA ARG A 14 -2.42 -5.52 -5.29
C ARG A 14 -3.12 -4.16 -5.40
N ILE A 15 -3.43 -3.54 -4.26
CA ILE A 15 -4.09 -2.22 -4.24
C ILE A 15 -3.19 -1.16 -4.89
N ALA A 16 -1.89 -1.19 -4.62
CA ALA A 16 -0.91 -0.28 -5.22
C ALA A 16 -0.86 -0.41 -6.75
N ASP A 17 -0.88 -1.63 -7.28
CA ASP A 17 -0.89 -1.88 -8.73
C ASP A 17 -2.17 -1.35 -9.39
N GLU A 18 -3.33 -1.63 -8.79
CA GLU A 18 -4.62 -1.11 -9.24
C GLU A 18 -4.67 0.43 -9.23
N ILE A 19 -4.07 1.05 -8.21
CA ILE A 19 -3.92 2.51 -8.16
C ILE A 19 -2.99 2.99 -9.29
N ARG A 20 -1.81 2.40 -9.50
CA ARG A 20 -0.89 2.81 -10.58
C ARG A 20 -1.54 2.80 -11.96
N VAL A 21 -2.38 1.81 -12.23
CA VAL A 21 -3.11 1.72 -13.51
C VAL A 21 -4.09 2.89 -13.66
N ARG A 22 -4.85 3.21 -12.60
CA ARG A 22 -5.94 4.21 -12.70
C ARG A 22 -5.51 5.63 -12.38
N ILE A 23 -4.42 5.82 -11.63
CA ILE A 23 -3.89 7.13 -11.28
C ILE A 23 -3.48 7.90 -12.53
N HIS A 24 -3.07 7.22 -13.61
CA HIS A 24 -2.79 7.83 -14.91
C HIS A 24 -3.99 8.63 -15.45
N LEU A 25 -5.21 8.10 -15.27
CA LEU A 25 -6.48 8.70 -15.70
C LEU A 25 -7.07 9.67 -14.67
N ALA A 26 -6.53 9.69 -13.47
CA ALA A 26 -7.02 10.50 -12.37
C ALA A 26 -6.60 11.98 -12.47
N GLY A 27 -7.34 12.84 -11.77
CA GLY A 27 -7.02 14.25 -11.62
C GLY A 27 -5.75 14.50 -10.80
N MET A 28 -5.23 15.74 -10.85
CA MET A 28 -3.98 16.14 -10.16
C MET A 28 -4.01 15.87 -8.65
N ASP A 29 -5.15 16.04 -7.98
CA ASP A 29 -5.29 15.80 -6.53
C ASP A 29 -4.93 14.36 -6.14
N LEU A 30 -5.46 13.38 -6.88
CA LEU A 30 -5.23 11.96 -6.62
C LEU A 30 -3.79 11.58 -7.01
N LYS A 31 -3.26 12.15 -8.09
CA LYS A 31 -1.85 11.98 -8.49
C LYS A 31 -0.89 12.49 -7.43
N ASP A 32 -1.15 13.63 -6.81
CA ASP A 32 -0.32 14.20 -5.74
C ASP A 32 -0.39 13.34 -4.46
N ALA A 33 -1.57 12.82 -4.12
CA ALA A 33 -1.75 11.87 -3.02
C ALA A 33 -0.98 10.56 -3.27
N TRP A 34 -1.05 10.02 -4.50
CA TRP A 34 -0.29 8.83 -4.88
C TRP A 34 1.23 9.05 -4.84
N ALA A 35 1.71 10.20 -5.33
CA ALA A 35 3.13 10.53 -5.32
C ALA A 35 3.75 10.53 -3.90
N LYS A 36 2.94 10.80 -2.87
CA LYS A 36 3.35 10.72 -1.45
C LYS A 36 3.29 9.31 -0.88
N LEU A 37 2.41 8.46 -1.43
CA LEU A 37 2.20 7.09 -0.96
C LEU A 37 3.12 6.09 -1.64
N GLU A 38 3.37 6.24 -2.94
CA GLU A 38 4.24 5.37 -3.73
C GLU A 38 5.62 5.09 -3.09
N PRO A 39 6.39 6.10 -2.61
CA PRO A 39 7.66 5.82 -1.96
C PRO A 39 7.51 5.04 -0.65
N LYS A 40 6.43 5.28 0.11
CA LYS A 40 6.14 4.51 1.34
C LYS A 40 5.82 3.05 1.03
N VAL A 41 5.08 2.79 -0.07
CA VAL A 41 4.81 1.43 -0.56
C VAL A 41 6.10 0.74 -0.93
N HIS A 42 6.97 1.39 -1.70
CA HIS A 42 8.23 0.81 -2.14
C HIS A 42 9.20 0.53 -0.97
N GLU A 43 9.32 1.47 -0.01
CA GLU A 43 10.07 1.23 1.22
C GLU A 43 9.52 0.05 2.02
N PHE A 44 8.19 -0.08 2.06
CA PHE A 44 7.54 -1.16 2.79
C PHE A 44 7.76 -2.51 2.12
N GLU A 45 7.64 -2.60 0.79
CA GLU A 45 7.98 -3.79 0.01
C GLU A 45 9.42 -4.23 0.28
N HIS A 46 10.36 -3.31 0.19
CA HIS A 46 11.78 -3.58 0.41
C HIS A 46 12.09 -3.99 1.86
N LYS A 47 11.42 -3.38 2.86
CA LYS A 47 11.58 -3.74 4.27
C LYS A 47 10.94 -5.08 4.59
N PHE A 48 9.78 -5.38 4.01
CA PHE A 48 9.11 -6.64 4.20
C PHE A 48 9.90 -7.82 3.66
N GLU A 49 10.49 -7.69 2.47
CA GLU A 49 11.41 -8.69 1.89
C GLU A 49 12.64 -8.94 2.78
N GLN A 50 13.05 -7.95 3.57
CA GLN A 50 14.12 -8.09 4.56
C GLN A 50 13.63 -8.66 5.91
N VAL A 51 12.38 -8.39 6.30
CA VAL A 51 11.82 -8.70 7.63
C VAL A 51 11.12 -10.05 7.69
N THR A 52 10.72 -10.63 6.56
CA THR A 52 10.35 -12.07 6.49
C THR A 52 11.42 -12.97 7.15
N ALA A 53 12.68 -12.51 7.23
CA ALA A 53 13.73 -13.21 7.96
C ALA A 53 13.75 -12.99 9.49
N LYS A 54 13.37 -11.81 10.03
CA LYS A 54 13.45 -11.46 11.47
C LYS A 54 12.53 -10.26 11.82
N ALA A 55 11.64 -10.42 12.80
CA ALA A 55 10.87 -9.39 13.51
C ALA A 55 9.55 -8.88 12.87
N GLY A 56 8.45 -9.63 13.06
CA GLY A 56 7.11 -9.27 12.56
C GLY A 56 6.31 -8.22 13.35
N THR A 57 6.82 -7.65 14.46
CA THR A 57 5.97 -6.84 15.36
C THR A 57 5.98 -5.34 15.06
N GLU A 58 7.09 -4.76 14.60
CA GLU A 58 7.16 -3.31 14.31
C GLU A 58 6.57 -2.95 12.94
N ILE A 59 6.59 -3.90 12.00
CA ILE A 59 6.09 -3.70 10.64
C ILE A 59 4.58 -3.71 10.54
N ASP A 60 3.90 -4.41 11.46
CA ASP A 60 2.44 -4.57 11.46
C ASP A 60 1.71 -3.22 11.68
N GLY A 61 2.24 -2.36 12.55
CA GLY A 61 1.67 -1.03 12.77
C GLY A 61 1.86 -0.07 11.58
N VAL A 62 2.99 -0.19 10.88
CA VAL A 62 3.27 0.63 9.69
C VAL A 62 2.45 0.16 8.49
N VAL A 63 2.30 -1.15 8.31
CA VAL A 63 1.50 -1.71 7.22
C VAL A 63 0.02 -1.41 7.38
N GLY A 64 -0.50 -1.45 8.62
CA GLY A 64 -1.89 -1.13 8.90
C GLY A 64 -2.24 0.28 8.41
N LYS A 65 -1.44 1.28 8.77
CA LYS A 65 -1.64 2.67 8.32
C LYS A 65 -1.52 2.81 6.81
N LEU A 66 -0.49 2.21 6.21
CA LEU A 66 -0.28 2.29 4.77
C LEU A 66 -1.45 1.68 4.00
N ARG A 67 -1.96 0.53 4.48
CA ARG A 67 -3.14 -0.13 3.94
C ARG A 67 -4.37 0.77 4.02
N GLU A 68 -4.61 1.43 5.14
CA GLU A 68 -5.74 2.37 5.29
C GLU A 68 -5.63 3.55 4.32
N GLU A 69 -4.43 4.16 4.19
CA GLU A 69 -4.19 5.26 3.23
C GLU A 69 -4.43 4.80 1.77
N LEU A 70 -3.95 3.60 1.42
CA LEU A 70 -4.14 3.00 0.10
C LEU A 70 -5.60 2.67 -0.19
N GLN A 71 -6.31 2.05 0.75
CA GLN A 71 -7.74 1.74 0.59
C GLN A 71 -8.56 3.01 0.41
N GLY A 72 -8.25 4.07 1.17
CA GLY A 72 -8.92 5.37 1.01
C GLY A 72 -8.69 5.98 -0.37
N LEU A 73 -7.45 5.92 -0.88
CA LEU A 73 -7.14 6.40 -2.23
C LEU A 73 -7.82 5.56 -3.31
N HIS A 74 -7.80 4.24 -3.15
CA HIS A 74 -8.46 3.30 -4.04
C HIS A 74 -9.97 3.56 -4.12
N GLU A 75 -10.66 3.69 -2.98
CA GLU A 75 -12.10 4.00 -2.96
C GLU A 75 -12.39 5.33 -3.67
N ARG A 76 -11.60 6.38 -3.43
CA ARG A 76 -11.76 7.68 -4.10
C ARG A 76 -11.58 7.59 -5.60
N LEU A 77 -10.61 6.81 -6.07
CA LEU A 77 -10.42 6.56 -7.50
C LEU A 77 -11.60 5.77 -8.08
N PHE A 78 -12.16 4.78 -7.37
CA PHE A 78 -13.15 3.82 -7.91
C PHE A 78 -14.59 4.30 -7.77
N ARG A 79 -14.84 5.29 -6.91
CA ARG A 79 -16.13 5.97 -6.76
C ARG A 79 -16.32 7.12 -7.75
N SER A 80 -15.27 7.61 -8.39
CA SER A 80 -15.30 8.75 -9.33
C SER A 80 -15.53 8.33 -10.78
#